data_AF-A0AAN8IID0-F1
#
_entry.id   AF-A0AAN8IID0-F1
#
_cell.length_a   1.000
_cell.length_b   1.000
_cell.length_c   1.000
_cell.angle_alpha   90.00
_cell.angle_beta   90.00
_cell.angle_gamma   90.00
#
_symmetry.space_group_name_H-M   'P 1'
#
loop_
_entity.id
_entity.type
_entity.pdbx_description
1 polymer ?
#
loop_
_entity_poly.entity_id
_entity_poly.type
_entity_poly.pdbx_seq_one_letter_code
_entity_poly.pdbx_strand_id
1 'polypeptide(L)'
;MSLLGVLNNYNRGNYKLNPVIVQEEDYNVYYGGISNGLLWPALHNLPEYIVHDYDSPKLLRDHWCAYVRVNYQFAIDAVRNSRPQDFIWIHDYHLMLTGMVMQSLDPNLEVGFFLHIPFQPPENFFTKYVTCGLPVLRGLLRFTKVGFQTHRDRAKYLELVQQHLKGVVINHDNTMDIDTVTHEGWTCSLGVFPVSIKNDDFLKFVHMPESVVKKEAIRTKILGKDPPKGSRFFFSVERFDYTKGIKEKLVAYKRYFEKYPDRIGKDVLYQVAVTNRRSVDTYRVYQDECIALAKQITEAFKDPKRPEWKPLVFQTDGLPRPELVASYMAMDIGVVTPKKDGMNLVAKEMLICNPQAGLILSTGAGSETQFTTSGLYKEDGEKNYHRVSDLFDVEAYADTFYRAATESVSIRAAHGKRLSDFILSNDIERWSAAFLDPSWTHQVIRPTQVNTLEDFFSLMMRTRNVRRQIVDRVLKGIPIRQHFMISIKNAKESLENSSGSDSHTLVLRASQDSPDTAKFDIKNELDEFEKDLSFMQYAQSEDVDNVEQFVDWVIKQFRK
;
A
#
# COMPACT_ATOMS: atom_id res chain seq x y z
N MET A 1 3.66 29.42 15.12
CA MET A 1 3.39 29.76 13.70
C MET A 1 1.89 29.66 13.48
N SER A 2 1.24 30.67 12.90
CA SER A 2 -0.18 30.52 12.51
C SER A 2 -0.31 29.48 11.39
N LEU A 3 -1.47 28.81 11.29
CA LEU A 3 -1.77 27.87 10.20
C LEU A 3 -1.52 28.51 8.83
N LEU A 4 -1.89 29.79 8.67
CA LEU A 4 -1.61 30.60 7.49
C LEU A 4 -0.10 30.78 7.24
N GLY A 5 0.71 30.96 8.28
CA GLY A 5 2.17 31.03 8.16
C GLY A 5 2.81 29.70 7.74
N VAL A 6 2.27 28.57 8.22
CA VAL A 6 2.71 27.23 7.78
C VAL A 6 2.33 27.01 6.31
N LEU A 7 1.08 27.26 5.94
CA LEU A 7 0.60 27.11 4.56
C LEU A 7 1.36 28.03 3.59
N ASN A 8 1.63 29.29 3.96
CA ASN A 8 2.41 30.21 3.13
C ASN A 8 3.88 29.79 2.99
N ASN A 9 4.45 29.09 3.96
CA ASN A 9 5.82 28.56 3.84
C ASN A 9 5.86 27.31 2.95
N TYR A 10 4.83 26.46 3.02
CA TYR A 10 4.72 25.26 2.19
C TYR A 10 4.33 25.58 0.72
N ASN A 11 3.51 26.61 0.49
CA ASN A 11 3.07 27.04 -0.85
C ASN A 11 4.15 27.79 -1.67
N ARG A 12 5.43 27.64 -1.33
CA ARG A 12 6.58 28.24 -2.05
C ARG A 12 7.32 27.25 -2.95
N GLY A 13 6.82 26.03 -3.12
CA GLY A 13 7.39 24.99 -3.99
C GLY A 13 6.46 24.58 -5.15
N ASN A 14 6.75 23.43 -5.77
CA ASN A 14 6.01 22.87 -6.92
C ASN A 14 4.63 22.26 -6.56
N TYR A 15 4.08 22.55 -5.37
CA TYR A 15 2.78 22.05 -4.93
C TYR A 15 2.04 23.10 -4.10
N LYS A 16 0.70 23.02 -4.13
CA LYS A 16 -0.20 23.88 -3.37
C LYS A 16 -0.96 23.05 -2.35
N LEU A 17 -0.94 23.48 -1.09
CA LEU A 17 -1.73 22.90 -0.01
C LEU A 17 -3.05 23.68 0.13
N ASN A 18 -4.16 22.97 0.00
CA ASN A 18 -5.50 23.50 0.26
C ASN A 18 -6.06 22.80 1.51
N PRO A 19 -6.19 23.51 2.65
CA PRO A 19 -6.72 22.91 3.86
C PRO A 19 -8.24 22.70 3.76
N VAL A 20 -8.74 21.58 4.27
CA VAL A 20 -10.17 21.34 4.50
C VAL A 20 -10.47 21.69 5.95
N ILE A 21 -11.34 22.68 6.16
CA ILE A 21 -11.69 23.16 7.50
C ILE A 21 -12.92 22.40 7.99
N VAL A 22 -12.75 21.70 9.11
CA VAL A 22 -13.78 20.86 9.76
C VAL A 22 -14.08 21.45 11.13
N GLN A 23 -15.35 21.40 11.56
CA GLN A 23 -15.75 21.78 12.93
C GLN A 23 -15.10 20.85 13.94
N GLU A 24 -14.73 21.36 15.11
CA GLU A 24 -13.99 20.60 16.12
C GLU A 24 -14.79 19.38 16.61
N GLU A 25 -16.10 19.52 16.80
CA GLU A 25 -16.98 18.43 17.20
C GLU A 25 -16.98 17.30 16.16
N ASP A 26 -17.09 17.66 14.87
CA ASP A 26 -17.04 16.70 13.76
C ASP A 26 -15.67 16.03 13.69
N TYR A 27 -14.57 16.79 13.83
CA TYR A 27 -13.22 16.24 13.82
C TYR A 27 -13.00 15.21 14.92
N ASN A 28 -13.48 15.49 16.14
CA ASN A 28 -13.31 14.60 17.29
C ASN A 28 -14.01 13.25 17.07
N VAL A 29 -15.26 13.26 16.62
CA VAL A 29 -16.03 12.02 16.42
C VAL A 29 -15.74 11.34 15.08
N TYR A 30 -15.19 12.05 14.10
CA TYR A 30 -14.67 11.49 12.85
C TYR A 30 -13.32 10.81 13.05
N TYR A 31 -12.32 11.55 13.56
CA TYR A 31 -10.94 11.09 13.68
C TYR A 31 -10.77 10.20 14.90
N GLY A 32 -11.09 10.70 16.10
CA GLY A 32 -11.00 9.93 17.35
C GLY A 32 -12.08 8.84 17.45
N GLY A 33 -13.27 9.12 16.92
CA GLY A 33 -14.42 8.21 16.89
C GLY A 33 -14.38 7.20 15.74
N ILE A 34 -15.15 7.43 14.67
CA ILE A 34 -15.40 6.41 13.63
C ILE A 34 -14.10 5.89 13.01
N SER A 35 -13.14 6.76 12.72
CA SER A 35 -11.89 6.35 12.06
C SER A 35 -11.01 5.52 13.00
N ASN A 36 -10.62 6.04 14.17
CA ASN A 36 -9.66 5.35 15.06
C ASN A 36 -10.29 4.46 16.14
N GLY A 37 -11.55 4.68 16.50
CA GLY A 37 -12.29 3.91 17.50
C GLY A 37 -13.18 2.81 16.93
N LEU A 38 -13.50 2.83 15.63
CA LEU A 38 -14.27 1.77 14.96
C LEU A 38 -13.51 1.16 13.77
N LEU A 39 -13.22 1.94 12.73
CA LEU A 39 -12.67 1.44 11.48
C LEU A 39 -11.24 0.90 11.65
N TRP A 40 -10.37 1.61 12.37
CA TRP A 40 -9.00 1.14 12.62
C TRP A 40 -8.96 -0.22 13.32
N PRO A 41 -9.54 -0.43 14.53
CA PRO A 41 -9.52 -1.74 15.17
C PRO A 41 -10.25 -2.81 14.36
N ALA A 42 -11.40 -2.47 13.74
CA ALA A 42 -12.14 -3.42 12.92
C ALA A 42 -11.31 -3.89 11.71
N LEU A 43 -10.78 -2.98 10.89
CA LEU A 43 -10.04 -3.34 9.67
C LEU A 43 -8.70 -4.02 9.96
N HIS A 44 -8.18 -3.92 11.19
CA HIS A 44 -7.04 -4.69 11.69
C HIS A 44 -7.45 -6.02 12.34
N ASN A 45 -8.72 -6.45 12.25
CA ASN A 45 -9.23 -7.66 12.90
C ASN A 45 -9.01 -7.72 14.42
N LEU A 46 -9.16 -6.57 15.11
CA LEU A 46 -9.00 -6.48 16.56
C LEU A 46 -10.28 -5.89 17.20
N PRO A 47 -11.41 -6.63 17.16
CA PRO A 47 -12.69 -6.15 17.66
C PRO A 47 -12.68 -5.76 19.14
N GLU A 48 -11.77 -6.32 19.94
CA GLU A 48 -11.60 -6.01 21.35
C GLU A 48 -11.16 -4.57 21.63
N TYR A 49 -10.64 -3.85 20.63
CA TYR A 49 -10.29 -2.42 20.73
C TYR A 49 -11.32 -1.49 20.11
N ILE A 50 -12.45 -2.00 19.59
CA ILE A 50 -13.57 -1.16 19.15
C ILE A 50 -14.19 -0.51 20.38
N VAL A 51 -14.41 0.81 20.34
CA VAL A 51 -14.98 1.54 21.48
C VAL A 51 -16.42 1.08 21.77
N HIS A 52 -16.71 0.83 23.05
CA HIS A 52 -18.01 0.32 23.51
C HIS A 52 -19.19 1.27 23.25
N ASP A 53 -18.92 2.57 23.10
CA ASP A 53 -19.89 3.59 22.72
C ASP A 53 -20.68 3.22 21.46
N TYR A 54 -20.07 2.47 20.54
CA TYR A 54 -20.69 2.04 19.28
C TYR A 54 -21.60 0.82 19.40
N ASP A 55 -21.76 0.25 20.59
CA ASP A 55 -22.84 -0.68 20.89
C ASP A 55 -24.21 0.04 20.93
N SER A 56 -24.23 1.37 21.07
CA SER A 56 -25.43 2.21 20.94
C SER A 56 -25.70 2.56 19.47
N PRO A 57 -26.80 2.06 18.85
CA PRO A 57 -27.11 2.37 17.46
C PRO A 57 -27.39 3.85 17.19
N LYS A 58 -27.85 4.59 18.21
CA LYS A 58 -28.06 6.03 18.11
C LYS A 58 -26.72 6.76 17.99
N LEU A 59 -25.80 6.48 18.92
CA LEU A 59 -24.50 7.15 18.95
C LEU A 59 -23.65 6.78 17.72
N LEU A 60 -23.69 5.51 17.30
CA LEU A 60 -23.07 5.07 16.06
C LEU A 60 -23.56 5.87 14.84
N ARG A 61 -24.88 6.06 14.71
CA ARG A 61 -25.46 6.84 13.61
C ARG A 61 -25.02 8.31 13.66
N ASP A 62 -25.09 8.93 14.83
CA ASP A 62 -24.74 10.34 15.01
C ASP A 62 -23.26 10.59 14.63
N HIS A 63 -22.34 9.75 15.12
CA HIS A 63 -20.91 9.83 14.79
C HIS A 63 -20.63 9.44 13.33
N TRP A 64 -21.36 8.46 12.77
CA TRP A 64 -21.26 8.10 11.36
C TRP A 64 -21.63 9.26 10.44
N CYS A 65 -22.66 10.05 10.79
CA CYS A 65 -23.01 11.26 10.04
C CYS A 65 -21.86 12.27 9.98
N ALA A 66 -21.06 12.41 11.03
CA ALA A 66 -19.86 13.25 11.00
C ALA A 66 -18.81 12.70 10.02
N TYR A 67 -18.60 11.38 10.01
CA TYR A 67 -17.69 10.74 9.04
C TYR A 67 -18.12 10.99 7.59
N VAL A 68 -19.43 10.91 7.32
CA VAL A 68 -20.02 11.26 6.02
C VAL A 68 -19.83 12.75 5.69
N ARG A 69 -20.11 13.66 6.64
CA ARG A 69 -19.94 15.11 6.44
C ARG A 69 -18.50 15.48 6.11
N VAL A 70 -17.53 14.92 6.82
CA VAL A 70 -16.10 15.18 6.55
C VAL A 70 -15.70 14.64 5.18
N ASN A 71 -16.10 13.41 4.83
CA ASN A 71 -15.85 12.86 3.49
C ASN A 71 -16.48 13.73 2.38
N TYR A 72 -17.68 14.27 2.62
CA TYR A 72 -18.35 15.20 1.69
C TYR A 72 -17.55 16.50 1.51
N GLN A 73 -17.09 17.12 2.60
CA GLN A 73 -16.26 18.33 2.54
C GLN A 73 -14.96 18.10 1.76
N PHE A 74 -14.23 17.03 2.09
CA PHE A 74 -13.01 16.65 1.37
C PHE A 74 -13.27 16.41 -0.13
N ALA A 75 -14.36 15.72 -0.47
CA ALA A 75 -14.70 15.45 -1.86
C ALA A 75 -15.02 16.72 -2.64
N ILE A 76 -15.85 17.61 -2.09
CA ILE A 76 -16.22 18.88 -2.73
C ILE A 76 -15.00 19.77 -2.92
N ASP A 77 -14.16 19.91 -1.90
CA ASP A 77 -12.98 20.76 -1.97
C ASP A 77 -11.94 20.21 -2.96
N ALA A 78 -11.75 18.89 -3.02
CA ALA A 78 -10.88 18.28 -4.02
C ALA A 78 -11.38 18.51 -5.45
N VAL A 79 -12.68 18.30 -5.71
CA VAL A 79 -13.26 18.52 -7.06
C VAL A 79 -13.17 19.99 -7.46
N ARG A 80 -13.50 20.93 -6.57
CA ARG A 80 -13.41 22.38 -6.83
C ARG A 80 -12.00 22.87 -7.16
N ASN A 81 -10.98 22.18 -6.67
CA ASN A 81 -9.57 22.49 -6.93
C ASN A 81 -8.96 21.61 -8.04
N SER A 82 -9.77 20.81 -8.73
CA SER A 82 -9.34 19.95 -9.84
C SER A 82 -9.80 20.49 -11.19
N ARG A 83 -9.11 20.10 -12.25
CA ARG A 83 -9.50 20.31 -13.66
C ARG A 83 -9.93 18.97 -14.27
N PRO A 84 -10.72 18.95 -15.36
CA PRO A 84 -11.23 17.71 -15.97
C PRO A 84 -10.16 16.66 -16.36
N GLN A 85 -8.92 17.12 -16.61
CA GLN A 85 -7.78 16.28 -16.94
C GLN A 85 -6.99 15.77 -15.74
N ASP A 86 -7.20 16.34 -14.55
CA ASP A 86 -6.39 15.99 -13.39
C ASP A 86 -6.79 14.59 -12.88
N PHE A 87 -5.79 13.85 -12.38
CA PHE A 87 -6.00 12.61 -11.65
C PHE A 87 -6.11 12.92 -10.16
N ILE A 88 -7.22 12.52 -9.54
CA ILE A 88 -7.45 12.71 -8.10
C ILE A 88 -7.05 11.43 -7.37
N TRP A 89 -6.02 11.49 -6.53
CA TRP A 89 -5.58 10.35 -5.72
C TRP A 89 -5.99 10.52 -4.25
N ILE A 90 -6.95 9.73 -3.81
CA ILE A 90 -7.41 9.67 -2.42
C ILE A 90 -6.64 8.61 -1.64
N HIS A 91 -6.27 8.95 -0.40
CA HIS A 91 -5.52 8.06 0.46
C HIS A 91 -6.27 7.76 1.76
N ASP A 92 -6.33 6.46 2.04
CA ASP A 92 -6.58 5.84 3.33
C ASP A 92 -8.01 5.85 3.89
N TYR A 93 -8.20 5.03 4.93
CA TYR A 93 -9.49 4.66 5.52
C TYR A 93 -10.33 5.82 6.07
N HIS A 94 -9.74 7.00 6.23
CA HIS A 94 -10.46 8.20 6.64
C HIS A 94 -11.41 8.72 5.53
N LEU A 95 -11.09 8.44 4.25
CA LEU A 95 -11.71 9.07 3.09
C LEU A 95 -12.41 8.08 2.13
N MET A 96 -12.87 6.93 2.64
CA MET A 96 -13.41 5.83 1.80
C MET A 96 -14.73 6.14 1.09
N LEU A 97 -15.44 7.20 1.50
CA LEU A 97 -16.72 7.58 0.89
C LEU A 97 -16.59 8.70 -0.15
N THR A 98 -15.41 9.31 -0.27
CA THR A 98 -15.19 10.43 -1.20
C THR A 98 -15.52 10.08 -2.65
N GLY A 99 -15.25 8.85 -3.10
CA GLY A 99 -15.57 8.38 -4.44
C GLY A 99 -17.06 8.49 -4.79
N MET A 100 -17.95 8.14 -3.85
CA MET A 100 -19.41 8.31 -4.04
C MET A 100 -19.79 9.77 -4.31
N VAL A 101 -19.22 10.68 -3.54
CA VAL A 101 -19.54 12.11 -3.63
C VAL A 101 -18.95 12.67 -4.92
N MET A 102 -17.69 12.39 -5.23
CA MET A 102 -17.00 12.90 -6.42
C MET A 102 -17.71 12.50 -7.71
N GLN A 103 -18.06 11.22 -7.85
CA GLN A 103 -18.73 10.71 -9.06
C GLN A 103 -20.15 11.26 -9.24
N SER A 104 -20.80 11.71 -8.17
CA SER A 104 -22.10 12.40 -8.26
C SER A 104 -21.98 13.86 -8.75
N LEU A 105 -20.80 14.47 -8.59
CA LEU A 105 -20.53 15.84 -9.02
C LEU A 105 -20.11 15.90 -10.48
N ASP A 106 -19.18 15.01 -10.87
CA ASP A 106 -18.78 14.83 -12.27
C ASP A 106 -18.38 13.37 -12.52
N PRO A 107 -19.18 12.60 -13.31
CA PRO A 107 -18.89 11.21 -13.62
C PRO A 107 -17.67 11.03 -14.53
N ASN A 108 -17.12 12.12 -15.08
CA ASN A 108 -15.92 12.05 -15.89
C ASN A 108 -14.65 11.99 -15.05
N LEU A 109 -14.67 12.31 -13.75
CA LEU A 109 -13.45 12.38 -12.93
C LEU A 109 -12.68 11.05 -12.91
N GLU A 110 -11.36 11.15 -13.01
CA GLU A 110 -10.48 10.00 -12.77
C GLU A 110 -10.04 10.03 -11.31
N VAL A 111 -10.59 9.11 -10.50
CA VAL A 111 -10.37 9.09 -9.06
C VAL A 111 -9.81 7.75 -8.65
N GLY A 112 -8.57 7.75 -8.18
CA GLY A 112 -7.93 6.61 -7.55
C GLY A 112 -8.06 6.65 -6.04
N PHE A 113 -8.14 5.48 -5.40
CA PHE A 113 -8.05 5.34 -3.96
C PHE A 113 -6.95 4.34 -3.60
N PHE A 114 -6.18 4.60 -2.55
CA PHE A 114 -5.22 3.63 -2.02
C PHE A 114 -5.43 3.43 -0.52
N LEU A 115 -5.69 2.18 -0.10
CA LEU A 115 -5.83 1.81 1.30
C LEU A 115 -4.45 1.46 1.88
N HIS A 116 -3.98 2.24 2.86
CA HIS A 116 -2.64 2.03 3.43
C HIS A 116 -2.64 0.99 4.56
N ILE A 117 -3.77 0.82 5.23
CA ILE A 117 -3.97 -0.17 6.29
C ILE A 117 -4.49 -1.51 5.74
N PRO A 118 -4.51 -2.59 6.53
CA PRO A 118 -5.16 -3.84 6.12
C PRO A 118 -6.66 -3.66 5.88
N PHE A 119 -7.25 -4.58 5.13
CA PHE A 119 -8.71 -4.72 5.02
C PHE A 119 -9.12 -6.10 5.55
N GLN A 120 -9.16 -6.24 6.87
CA GLN A 120 -9.44 -7.51 7.54
C GLN A 120 -10.51 -7.33 8.63
N PRO A 121 -11.74 -6.89 8.30
CA PRO A 121 -12.81 -6.80 9.28
C PRO A 121 -13.19 -8.19 9.86
N PRO A 122 -13.55 -8.28 11.14
CA PRO A 122 -14.04 -9.53 11.74
C PRO A 122 -15.39 -9.93 11.12
N GLU A 123 -15.74 -11.23 11.15
CA GLU A 123 -16.96 -11.77 10.50
C GLU A 123 -18.24 -11.03 10.88
N ASN A 124 -18.39 -10.66 12.15
CA ASN A 124 -19.60 -9.97 12.64
C ASN A 124 -19.62 -8.46 12.36
N PHE A 125 -18.60 -7.89 11.72
CA PHE A 125 -18.52 -6.44 11.49
C PHE A 125 -19.68 -5.94 10.63
N PHE A 126 -20.01 -6.64 9.55
CA PHE A 126 -21.07 -6.22 8.62
C PHE A 126 -22.49 -6.51 9.11
N THR A 127 -22.64 -7.33 10.16
CA THR A 127 -23.92 -7.52 10.84
C THR A 127 -24.10 -6.53 11.99
N LYS A 128 -23.07 -6.38 12.84
CA LYS A 128 -23.11 -5.49 14.01
C LYS A 128 -23.04 -4.01 13.64
N TYR A 129 -22.16 -3.64 12.73
CA TYR A 129 -21.92 -2.25 12.31
C TYR A 129 -22.35 -2.01 10.87
N VAL A 130 -23.48 -2.60 10.48
CA VAL A 130 -24.04 -2.54 9.11
C VAL A 130 -24.18 -1.10 8.58
N THR A 131 -24.48 -0.14 9.47
CA THR A 131 -24.58 1.30 9.16
C THR A 131 -23.28 1.89 8.61
N CYS A 132 -22.13 1.36 9.00
CA CYS A 132 -20.81 1.82 8.56
C CYS A 132 -20.22 0.86 7.52
N GLY A 133 -20.33 -0.45 7.74
CA GLY A 133 -19.68 -1.47 6.90
C GLY A 133 -20.18 -1.48 5.45
N LEU A 134 -21.51 -1.50 5.22
CA LEU A 134 -22.04 -1.56 3.85
C LEU A 134 -21.76 -0.29 3.03
N PRO A 135 -21.86 0.93 3.58
CA PRO A 135 -21.38 2.12 2.89
C PRO A 135 -19.89 2.07 2.55
N VAL A 136 -19.03 1.53 3.42
CA VAL A 136 -17.59 1.40 3.12
C VAL A 136 -17.35 0.48 1.93
N LEU A 137 -17.99 -0.70 1.88
CA LEU A 137 -17.88 -1.60 0.72
C LEU A 137 -18.34 -0.93 -0.57
N ARG A 138 -19.50 -0.27 -0.54
CA ARG A 138 -20.00 0.44 -1.73
C ARG A 138 -19.11 1.62 -2.10
N GLY A 139 -18.53 2.31 -1.12
CA GLY A 139 -17.75 3.54 -1.30
C GLY A 139 -16.48 3.28 -2.09
N LEU A 140 -15.79 2.20 -1.74
CA LEU A 140 -14.59 1.76 -2.44
C LEU A 140 -14.89 1.35 -3.91
N LEU A 141 -16.09 0.84 -4.22
CA LEU A 141 -16.52 0.56 -5.61
C LEU A 141 -16.96 1.80 -6.41
N ARG A 142 -16.79 3.01 -5.87
CA ARG A 142 -17.09 4.28 -6.59
C ARG A 142 -15.84 5.08 -6.95
N PHE A 143 -14.68 4.47 -6.83
CA PHE A 143 -13.44 4.97 -7.43
C PHE A 143 -13.23 4.33 -8.81
N THR A 144 -12.52 5.03 -9.70
CA THR A 144 -12.08 4.45 -10.98
C THR A 144 -11.17 3.24 -10.74
N LYS A 145 -10.29 3.38 -9.74
CA LYS A 145 -9.32 2.35 -9.38
C LYS A 145 -8.97 2.39 -7.88
N VAL A 146 -8.82 1.22 -7.26
CA VAL A 146 -8.49 1.04 -5.84
C VAL A 146 -7.24 0.18 -5.72
N GLY A 147 -6.29 0.61 -4.91
CA GLY A 147 -5.09 -0.14 -4.58
C GLY A 147 -5.08 -0.61 -3.13
N PHE A 148 -4.59 -1.84 -2.93
CA PHE A 148 -4.34 -2.45 -1.64
C PHE A 148 -2.85 -2.72 -1.45
N GLN A 149 -2.44 -2.92 -0.20
CA GLN A 149 -1.06 -3.28 0.11
C GLN A 149 -0.72 -4.73 -0.25
N THR A 150 -1.66 -5.65 -0.06
CA THR A 150 -1.43 -7.09 -0.22
C THR A 150 -2.59 -7.78 -0.93
N HIS A 151 -2.30 -8.92 -1.58
CA HIS A 151 -3.31 -9.81 -2.16
C HIS A 151 -4.31 -10.31 -1.13
N ARG A 152 -3.87 -10.53 0.11
CA ARG A 152 -4.72 -10.93 1.24
C ARG A 152 -5.82 -9.91 1.50
N ASP A 153 -5.50 -8.62 1.45
CA ASP A 153 -6.46 -7.54 1.68
C ASP A 153 -7.43 -7.36 0.51
N ARG A 154 -6.92 -7.42 -0.74
CA ARG A 154 -7.77 -7.38 -1.95
C ARG A 154 -8.75 -8.56 -1.98
N ALA A 155 -8.25 -9.77 -1.74
CA ALA A 155 -9.06 -10.99 -1.72
C ALA A 155 -10.15 -10.92 -0.65
N LYS A 156 -9.81 -10.47 0.57
CA LYS A 156 -10.80 -10.32 1.65
C LYS A 156 -11.87 -9.29 1.29
N TYR A 157 -11.48 -8.17 0.67
CA TYR A 157 -12.44 -7.18 0.21
C TYR A 157 -13.41 -7.76 -0.84
N LEU A 158 -12.90 -8.50 -1.84
CA LEU A 158 -13.71 -9.14 -2.88
C LEU A 158 -14.70 -10.16 -2.30
N GLU A 159 -14.25 -11.00 -1.37
CA GLU A 159 -15.09 -11.96 -0.64
C GLU A 159 -16.28 -11.25 0.03
N LEU A 160 -16.01 -10.16 0.74
CA LEU A 160 -17.04 -9.40 1.47
C LEU A 160 -17.98 -8.65 0.53
N VAL A 161 -17.48 -8.16 -0.61
CA VAL A 161 -18.31 -7.58 -1.67
C VAL A 161 -19.29 -8.62 -2.22
N GLN A 162 -18.82 -9.83 -2.55
CA GLN A 162 -19.68 -10.92 -3.04
C GLN A 162 -20.71 -11.37 -1.99
N GLN A 163 -20.30 -11.41 -0.73
CA GLN A 163 -21.15 -11.84 0.38
C GLN A 163 -22.28 -10.83 0.68
N HIS A 164 -21.98 -9.54 0.64
CA HIS A 164 -22.88 -8.51 1.17
C HIS A 164 -23.56 -7.64 0.12
N LEU A 165 -23.06 -7.57 -1.11
CA LEU A 165 -23.64 -6.77 -2.19
C LEU A 165 -24.27 -7.67 -3.26
N LYS A 166 -25.47 -7.31 -3.71
CA LYS A 166 -26.20 -8.05 -4.75
C LYS A 166 -25.86 -7.51 -6.14
N GLY A 167 -25.93 -8.37 -7.15
CA GLY A 167 -25.75 -7.97 -8.54
C GLY A 167 -24.32 -7.54 -8.89
N VAL A 168 -23.33 -8.05 -8.15
CA VAL A 168 -21.92 -7.78 -8.42
C VAL A 168 -21.41 -8.74 -9.48
N VAL A 169 -20.67 -8.21 -10.45
CA VAL A 169 -19.92 -8.98 -11.45
C VAL A 169 -18.43 -8.75 -11.24
N ILE A 170 -17.65 -9.82 -11.14
CA ILE A 170 -16.20 -9.76 -10.88
C ILE A 170 -15.48 -10.51 -11.99
N ASN A 171 -14.51 -9.84 -12.60
CA ASN A 171 -13.64 -10.42 -13.62
C ASN A 171 -12.18 -10.28 -13.16
N HIS A 172 -11.44 -11.39 -13.15
CA HIS A 172 -10.02 -11.40 -12.81
C HIS A 172 -9.16 -11.45 -14.07
N ASP A 173 -8.14 -10.61 -14.13
CA ASP A 173 -7.12 -10.59 -15.18
C ASP A 173 -5.83 -11.21 -14.62
N ASN A 174 -5.49 -12.42 -15.06
CA ASN A 174 -4.30 -13.13 -14.60
C ASN A 174 -2.98 -12.50 -15.08
N THR A 175 -3.00 -11.74 -16.19
CA THR A 175 -1.79 -11.18 -16.79
C THR A 175 -1.34 -9.94 -16.03
N MET A 176 -2.28 -9.06 -15.71
CA MET A 176 -2.02 -7.85 -14.91
C MET A 176 -2.20 -8.07 -13.41
N ASP A 177 -2.76 -9.20 -13.01
CA ASP A 177 -3.14 -9.52 -11.64
C ASP A 177 -4.00 -8.41 -11.02
N ILE A 178 -5.14 -8.14 -11.68
CA ILE A 178 -6.13 -7.15 -11.23
C ILE A 178 -7.54 -7.74 -11.27
N ASP A 179 -8.40 -7.21 -10.42
CA ASP A 179 -9.83 -7.54 -10.43
C ASP A 179 -10.63 -6.34 -10.92
N THR A 180 -11.63 -6.58 -11.77
CA THR A 180 -12.60 -5.57 -12.20
C THR A 180 -13.95 -5.92 -11.62
N VAL A 181 -14.52 -5.01 -10.84
CA VAL A 181 -15.78 -5.21 -10.11
C VAL A 181 -16.83 -4.24 -10.63
N THR A 182 -17.93 -4.76 -11.17
CA THR A 182 -19.09 -3.97 -11.60
C THR A 182 -20.24 -4.11 -10.60
N HIS A 183 -20.74 -2.99 -10.10
CA HIS A 183 -21.85 -2.92 -9.15
C HIS A 183 -22.71 -1.67 -9.40
N GLU A 184 -24.01 -1.87 -9.68
CA GLU A 184 -24.98 -0.81 -10.02
C GLU A 184 -24.54 0.05 -11.21
N GLY A 185 -24.02 -0.57 -12.26
CA GLY A 185 -23.58 0.11 -13.49
C GLY A 185 -22.23 0.83 -13.38
N TRP A 186 -21.58 0.78 -12.22
CA TRP A 186 -20.23 1.33 -12.00
C TRP A 186 -19.20 0.22 -11.97
N THR A 187 -18.08 0.44 -12.65
CA THR A 187 -16.96 -0.50 -12.69
C THR A 187 -15.74 0.09 -12.00
N CYS A 188 -15.09 -0.70 -11.16
CA CYS A 188 -13.89 -0.32 -10.41
C CYS A 188 -12.79 -1.36 -10.62
N SER A 189 -11.55 -0.91 -10.84
CA SER A 189 -10.38 -1.79 -10.89
C SER A 189 -9.71 -1.91 -9.53
N LEU A 190 -9.39 -3.12 -9.09
CA LEU A 190 -8.72 -3.40 -7.83
C LEU A 190 -7.34 -4.02 -8.11
N GLY A 191 -6.28 -3.40 -7.56
CA GLY A 191 -4.90 -3.87 -7.72
C GLY A 191 -4.15 -3.94 -6.39
N VAL A 192 -2.98 -4.57 -6.41
CA VAL A 192 -2.08 -4.69 -5.25
C VAL A 192 -0.79 -3.94 -5.54
N PHE A 193 -0.50 -2.92 -4.74
CA PHE A 193 0.69 -2.08 -4.90
C PHE A 193 1.36 -1.90 -3.53
N PRO A 194 2.30 -2.78 -3.16
CA PRO A 194 2.99 -2.70 -1.87
C PRO A 194 3.78 -1.40 -1.74
N VAL A 195 3.37 -0.50 -0.83
CA VAL A 195 4.08 0.77 -0.62
C VAL A 195 5.48 0.55 -0.10
N SER A 196 6.42 1.42 -0.48
CA SER A 196 7.81 1.34 -0.06
C SER A 196 8.34 2.69 0.41
N ILE A 197 9.65 2.79 0.62
CA ILE A 197 10.31 4.00 1.11
C ILE A 197 11.08 4.70 -0.01
N LYS A 198 11.37 5.98 0.19
CA LYS A 198 12.36 6.69 -0.62
C LYS A 198 13.75 6.30 -0.15
N ASN A 199 14.40 5.36 -0.84
CA ASN A 199 15.68 4.79 -0.41
C ASN A 199 16.76 5.86 -0.17
N ASP A 200 16.86 6.84 -1.06
CA ASP A 200 17.83 7.94 -0.97
C ASP A 200 17.72 8.77 0.32
N ASP A 201 16.51 8.90 0.87
CA ASP A 201 16.30 9.63 2.12
C ASP A 201 16.96 8.96 3.33
N PHE A 202 17.28 7.67 3.22
CA PHE A 202 17.98 6.91 4.25
C PHE A 202 19.46 6.74 3.89
N LEU A 203 19.76 6.35 2.64
CA LEU A 203 21.12 6.14 2.17
C LEU A 203 21.99 7.40 2.32
N LYS A 204 21.42 8.59 2.11
CA LYS A 204 22.15 9.85 2.35
C LYS A 204 22.71 9.97 3.77
N PHE A 205 21.96 9.50 4.78
CA PHE A 205 22.43 9.52 6.17
C PHE A 205 23.41 8.36 6.43
N VAL A 206 23.20 7.19 5.83
CA VAL A 206 24.11 6.04 5.97
C VAL A 206 25.53 6.39 5.52
N HIS A 207 25.66 7.21 4.47
CA HIS A 207 26.95 7.62 3.92
C HIS A 207 27.58 8.84 4.63
N MET A 208 26.91 9.45 5.61
CA MET A 208 27.49 10.57 6.37
C MET A 208 28.52 10.07 7.40
N PRO A 209 29.73 10.67 7.48
CA PRO A 209 30.73 10.33 8.51
C PRO A 209 30.19 10.46 9.94
N GLU A 210 29.35 11.46 10.20
CA GLU A 210 28.72 11.67 11.51
C GLU A 210 27.83 10.50 11.93
N SER A 211 27.16 9.84 10.97
CA SER A 211 26.32 8.67 11.25
C SER A 211 27.15 7.46 11.66
N VAL A 212 28.37 7.32 11.14
CA VAL A 212 29.31 6.26 11.56
C VAL A 212 29.75 6.48 13.01
N VAL A 213 30.08 7.71 13.38
CA VAL A 213 30.42 8.05 14.78
C VAL A 213 29.23 7.80 15.71
N LYS A 214 28.01 8.22 15.29
CA LYS A 214 26.78 7.99 16.06
C LYS A 214 26.46 6.50 16.18
N LYS A 215 26.64 5.70 15.13
CA LYS A 215 26.45 4.25 15.13
C LYS A 215 27.29 3.60 16.24
N GLU A 216 28.59 3.89 16.28
CA GLU A 216 29.49 3.31 17.30
C GLU A 216 29.15 3.79 18.71
N ALA A 217 28.77 5.06 18.86
CA ALA A 217 28.31 5.61 20.14
C ALA A 217 27.02 4.93 20.64
N ILE A 218 26.04 4.71 19.75
CA ILE A 218 24.80 4.00 20.07
C ILE A 218 25.11 2.55 20.43
N ARG A 219 25.93 1.86 19.64
CA ARG A 219 26.31 0.47 19.93
C ARG A 219 26.99 0.33 21.30
N THR A 220 27.89 1.25 21.63
CA THR A 220 28.54 1.34 22.94
C THR A 220 27.55 1.65 24.06
N LYS A 221 26.60 2.57 23.84
CA LYS A 221 25.55 2.90 24.81
C LYS A 221 24.64 1.71 25.12
N ILE A 222 24.29 0.92 24.10
CA ILE A 222 23.35 -0.19 24.23
C ILE A 222 24.02 -1.46 24.75
N LEU A 223 25.16 -1.87 24.19
CA LEU A 223 25.83 -3.12 24.55
C LEU A 223 26.92 -2.96 25.63
N GLY A 224 27.38 -1.73 25.89
CA GLY A 224 28.57 -1.45 26.70
C GLY A 224 29.84 -1.35 25.85
N LYS A 225 30.94 -0.89 26.47
CA LYS A 225 32.24 -0.69 25.79
C LYS A 225 32.93 -1.98 25.35
N ASP A 226 32.78 -3.05 26.13
CA ASP A 226 33.39 -4.36 25.86
C ASP A 226 32.36 -5.48 26.11
N PRO A 227 31.38 -5.65 25.21
CA PRO A 227 30.35 -6.67 25.37
C PRO A 227 30.94 -8.08 25.14
N PRO A 228 30.45 -9.11 25.84
CA PRO A 228 30.88 -10.48 25.61
C PRO A 228 30.78 -10.90 24.14
N LYS A 229 31.71 -11.75 23.68
CA LYS A 229 31.69 -12.26 22.30
C LYS A 229 30.34 -12.92 21.98
N GLY A 230 29.75 -12.55 20.85
CA GLY A 230 28.46 -13.08 20.42
C GLY A 230 27.23 -12.36 20.99
N SER A 231 27.42 -11.24 21.70
CA SER A 231 26.33 -10.34 22.07
C SER A 231 25.58 -9.81 20.85
N ARG A 232 24.29 -9.53 21.01
CA ARG A 232 23.40 -9.04 19.96
C ARG A 232 22.64 -7.82 20.40
N PHE A 233 22.65 -6.81 19.54
CA PHE A 233 21.79 -5.65 19.63
C PHE A 233 20.53 -5.89 18.78
N PHE A 234 19.42 -6.17 19.45
CA PHE A 234 18.09 -6.17 18.85
C PHE A 234 17.52 -4.74 18.85
N PHE A 235 17.04 -4.27 17.70
CA PHE A 235 16.42 -2.96 17.59
C PHE A 235 14.97 -3.06 17.11
N SER A 236 14.09 -2.31 17.77
CA SER A 236 12.70 -2.18 17.36
C SER A 236 12.22 -0.75 17.55
N VAL A 237 11.50 -0.24 16.56
CA VAL A 237 10.96 1.12 16.57
C VAL A 237 9.58 1.13 15.94
N GLU A 238 8.59 1.61 16.67
CA GLU A 238 7.23 1.74 16.16
C GLU A 238 6.44 2.80 16.94
N ARG A 239 5.26 3.15 16.40
CA ARG A 239 4.30 3.98 17.14
C ARG A 239 3.70 3.16 18.27
N PHE A 240 3.32 3.83 19.36
CA PHE A 240 2.78 3.15 20.53
C PHE A 240 1.29 2.80 20.33
N ASP A 241 1.05 1.78 19.52
CA ASP A 241 -0.26 1.35 19.02
C ASP A 241 -0.44 -0.16 19.26
N TYR A 242 -1.64 -0.58 19.66
CA TYR A 242 -1.94 -1.98 19.97
C TYR A 242 -1.78 -2.92 18.77
N THR A 243 -1.87 -2.40 17.55
CA THR A 243 -1.60 -3.16 16.32
C THR A 243 -0.15 -3.62 16.20
N LYS A 244 0.78 -2.98 16.94
CA LYS A 244 2.23 -3.17 16.80
C LYS A 244 2.82 -4.30 17.63
N GLY A 245 2.02 -4.95 18.47
CA GLY A 245 2.46 -6.16 19.19
C GLY A 245 3.62 -5.95 20.17
N ILE A 246 3.85 -4.71 20.62
CA ILE A 246 4.90 -4.37 21.61
C ILE A 246 4.73 -5.20 22.88
N LYS A 247 3.50 -5.34 23.39
CA LYS A 247 3.22 -6.13 24.59
C LYS A 247 3.67 -7.57 24.41
N GLU A 248 3.21 -8.23 23.35
CA GLU A 248 3.52 -9.62 23.04
C GLU A 248 5.02 -9.84 22.81
N LYS A 249 5.69 -8.90 22.12
CA LYS A 249 7.14 -8.88 21.95
C LYS A 249 7.89 -8.83 23.28
N LEU A 250 7.46 -7.95 24.20
CA LEU A 250 8.08 -7.85 25.53
C LEU A 250 7.85 -9.15 26.34
N VAL A 251 6.67 -9.75 26.27
CA VAL A 251 6.39 -11.05 26.93
C VAL A 251 7.30 -12.14 26.38
N ALA A 252 7.42 -12.27 25.06
CA ALA A 252 8.32 -13.23 24.42
C ALA A 252 9.80 -12.94 24.74
N TYR A 253 10.20 -11.68 24.82
CA TYR A 253 11.56 -11.29 25.16
C TYR A 253 11.91 -11.56 26.63
N LYS A 254 10.95 -11.44 27.54
CA LYS A 254 11.10 -11.95 28.92
C LYS A 254 11.33 -13.45 28.90
N ARG A 255 10.47 -14.20 28.18
CA ARG A 255 10.55 -15.66 28.10
C ARG A 255 11.85 -16.14 27.46
N TYR A 256 12.38 -15.41 26.49
CA TYR A 256 13.68 -15.66 25.86
C TYR A 256 14.82 -15.81 26.88
N PHE A 257 14.93 -14.91 27.85
CA PHE A 257 15.97 -15.02 28.89
C PHE A 257 15.69 -16.13 29.91
N GLU A 258 14.42 -16.41 30.23
CA GLU A 258 14.07 -17.52 31.13
C GLU A 258 14.41 -18.88 30.50
N LYS A 259 14.22 -19.01 29.19
CA LYS A 259 14.46 -20.25 28.44
C LYS A 259 15.93 -20.43 28.06
N TYR A 260 16.62 -19.32 27.77
CA TYR A 260 18.02 -19.31 27.33
C TYR A 260 18.89 -18.43 28.25
N PRO A 261 19.17 -18.89 29.48
CA PRO A 261 19.89 -18.10 30.47
C PRO A 261 21.34 -17.80 30.06
N ASP A 262 21.92 -18.52 29.10
CA ASP A 262 23.25 -18.26 28.53
C ASP A 262 23.33 -16.94 27.74
N ARG A 263 22.18 -16.32 27.45
CA ARG A 263 22.05 -15.04 26.74
C ARG A 263 21.98 -13.84 27.69
N ILE A 264 21.72 -14.06 28.99
CA ILE A 264 21.75 -13.01 30.02
C ILE A 264 23.17 -12.42 30.10
N GLY A 265 23.27 -11.08 30.20
CA GLY A 265 24.55 -10.35 30.18
C GLY A 265 25.12 -10.07 28.78
N LYS A 266 24.52 -10.66 27.73
CA LYS A 266 24.97 -10.53 26.34
C LYS A 266 24.02 -9.68 25.50
N ASP A 267 22.78 -10.12 25.37
CA ASP A 267 21.85 -9.52 24.42
C ASP A 267 21.08 -8.36 25.01
N VAL A 268 20.75 -7.39 24.17
CA VAL A 268 19.96 -6.22 24.57
C VAL A 268 18.93 -5.91 23.50
N LEU A 269 17.68 -5.71 23.91
CA LEU A 269 16.64 -5.12 23.08
C LEU A 269 16.58 -3.62 23.35
N TYR A 270 16.70 -2.83 22.29
CA TYR A 270 16.35 -1.41 22.33
C TYR A 270 15.00 -1.22 21.63
N GLN A 271 13.97 -0.94 22.41
CA GLN A 271 12.61 -0.69 21.96
C GLN A 271 12.31 0.81 22.04
N VAL A 272 12.02 1.41 20.90
CA VAL A 272 11.49 2.77 20.78
C VAL A 272 10.00 2.69 20.47
N ALA A 273 9.16 3.22 21.35
CA ALA A 273 7.71 3.21 21.24
C ALA A 273 7.18 4.64 21.26
N VAL A 274 7.04 5.26 20.08
CA VAL A 274 6.70 6.69 19.96
C VAL A 274 5.26 6.93 20.42
N THR A 275 5.09 7.64 21.53
CA THR A 275 3.76 7.95 22.07
C THR A 275 2.94 8.78 21.10
N ASN A 276 1.73 8.31 20.80
CA ASN A 276 0.72 9.01 20.02
C ASN A 276 -0.66 8.86 20.69
N ARG A 277 -1.63 9.70 20.30
CA ARG A 277 -3.08 9.48 20.52
C ARG A 277 -3.51 9.17 21.97
N ARG A 278 -2.89 9.82 22.96
CA ARG A 278 -3.25 9.62 24.38
C ARG A 278 -4.67 10.05 24.77
N SER A 279 -5.39 10.75 23.91
CA SER A 279 -6.80 11.10 24.11
C SER A 279 -7.75 9.90 23.99
N VAL A 280 -7.28 8.76 23.46
CA VAL A 280 -8.08 7.55 23.31
C VAL A 280 -7.71 6.56 24.40
N ASP A 281 -8.69 6.13 25.21
CA ASP A 281 -8.46 5.32 26.41
C ASP A 281 -7.79 3.98 26.14
N THR A 282 -8.16 3.30 25.06
CA THR A 282 -7.57 2.00 24.68
C THR A 282 -6.07 2.10 24.41
N TYR A 283 -5.61 3.22 23.85
CA TYR A 283 -4.19 3.49 23.69
C TYR A 283 -3.50 3.67 25.04
N ARG A 284 -4.06 4.50 25.93
CA ARG A 284 -3.47 4.76 27.25
C ARG A 284 -3.26 3.47 28.06
N VAL A 285 -4.30 2.63 28.17
CA VAL A 285 -4.22 1.36 28.92
C VAL A 285 -3.12 0.46 28.36
N TYR A 286 -3.06 0.29 27.04
CA TYR A 286 -2.03 -0.52 26.38
C TYR A 286 -0.61 0.03 26.62
N GLN A 287 -0.45 1.36 26.63
CA GLN A 287 0.84 2.00 26.90
C GLN A 287 1.33 1.69 28.32
N ASP A 288 0.46 1.84 29.31
CA ASP A 288 0.79 1.63 30.72
C ASP A 288 1.18 0.16 30.99
N GLU A 289 0.46 -0.79 30.38
CA GLU A 289 0.80 -2.23 30.45
C GLU A 289 2.20 -2.53 29.89
N CYS A 290 2.54 -1.95 28.73
CA CYS A 290 3.84 -2.15 28.10
C CYS A 290 4.98 -1.56 28.95
N ILE A 291 4.79 -0.37 29.52
CA ILE A 291 5.78 0.29 30.39
C ILE A 291 6.01 -0.54 31.67
N ALA A 292 4.92 -1.03 32.28
CA ALA A 292 5.02 -1.88 33.46
C ALA A 292 5.79 -3.17 33.15
N LEU A 293 5.51 -3.81 32.01
CA LEU A 293 6.22 -5.01 31.58
C LEU A 293 7.70 -4.76 31.27
N ALA A 294 8.02 -3.64 30.63
CA ALA A 294 9.41 -3.24 30.37
C ALA A 294 10.20 -3.11 31.69
N LYS A 295 9.61 -2.47 32.71
CA LYS A 295 10.20 -2.36 34.05
C LYS A 295 10.43 -3.72 34.68
N GLN A 296 9.44 -4.62 34.61
CA GLN A 296 9.57 -5.99 35.14
C GLN A 296 10.74 -6.75 34.51
N ILE A 297 10.95 -6.64 33.19
CA ILE A 297 12.05 -7.29 32.48
C ILE A 297 13.40 -6.77 32.99
N THR A 298 13.56 -5.45 33.08
CA THR A 298 14.81 -4.83 33.56
C THR A 298 15.11 -5.18 35.02
N GLU A 299 14.09 -5.39 35.86
CA GLU A 299 14.27 -5.78 37.26
C GLU A 299 14.58 -7.28 37.42
N ALA A 300 13.99 -8.14 36.58
CA ALA A 300 14.09 -9.59 36.68
C ALA A 300 15.45 -10.15 36.23
N PHE A 301 16.09 -9.57 35.21
CA PHE A 301 17.35 -10.07 34.67
C PHE A 301 18.51 -9.11 34.94
N LYS A 302 19.54 -9.61 35.63
CA LYS A 302 20.78 -8.90 35.93
C LYS A 302 21.95 -9.83 35.70
N ASP A 303 23.08 -9.28 35.27
CA ASP A 303 24.35 -10.01 35.22
C ASP A 303 25.25 -9.52 36.36
N PRO A 304 25.58 -10.38 37.34
CA PRO A 304 26.49 -10.03 38.43
C PRO A 304 27.86 -9.53 37.95
N LYS A 305 28.32 -9.98 36.77
CA LYS A 305 29.61 -9.57 36.20
C LYS A 305 29.53 -8.25 35.44
N ARG A 306 28.32 -7.79 35.10
CA ARG A 306 28.05 -6.57 34.35
C ARG A 306 26.88 -5.79 34.96
N PRO A 307 27.08 -5.13 36.11
CA PRO A 307 26.03 -4.41 36.82
C PRO A 307 25.36 -3.30 35.98
N GLU A 308 26.07 -2.78 34.96
CA GLU A 308 25.59 -1.77 34.04
C GLU A 308 24.73 -2.33 32.89
N TRP A 309 24.79 -3.65 32.64
CA TRP A 309 24.01 -4.29 31.59
C TRP A 309 22.52 -4.27 31.93
N LYS A 310 21.70 -3.95 30.92
CA LYS A 310 20.25 -4.00 31.00
C LYS A 310 19.73 -4.86 29.85
N PRO A 311 18.80 -5.81 30.10
CA PRO A 311 18.23 -6.63 29.03
C PRO A 311 17.44 -5.79 28.02
N LEU A 312 16.85 -4.69 28.49
CA LEU A 312 15.95 -3.84 27.72
C LEU A 312 16.28 -2.37 27.95
N VAL A 313 16.39 -1.63 26.85
CA VAL A 313 16.33 -0.17 26.83
C VAL A 313 14.99 0.20 26.20
N PHE A 314 14.10 0.83 26.97
CA PHE A 314 12.76 1.20 26.51
C PHE A 314 12.63 2.72 26.47
N GLN A 315 12.37 3.29 25.31
CA GLN A 315 12.26 4.73 25.09
C GLN A 315 10.92 5.09 24.46
N THR A 316 10.23 6.08 25.03
CA THR A 316 8.93 6.54 24.53
C THR A 316 9.03 7.77 23.62
N ASP A 317 10.16 8.46 23.67
CA ASP A 317 10.44 9.60 22.80
C ASP A 317 10.90 9.12 21.43
N GLY A 318 10.36 9.74 20.37
CA GLY A 318 10.80 9.48 19.01
C GLY A 318 12.26 9.87 18.80
N LEU A 319 12.95 9.14 17.92
CA LEU A 319 14.32 9.45 17.53
C LEU A 319 14.34 10.46 16.38
N PRO A 320 15.17 11.51 16.45
CA PRO A 320 15.48 12.34 15.29
C PRO A 320 16.04 11.47 14.15
N ARG A 321 15.78 11.84 12.90
CA ARG A 321 16.15 11.05 11.71
C ARG A 321 17.62 10.57 11.71
N PRO A 322 18.64 11.40 12.03
CA PRO A 322 20.02 10.94 12.07
C PRO A 322 20.28 9.87 13.14
N GLU A 323 19.63 9.97 14.31
CA GLU A 323 19.78 9.00 15.40
C GLU A 323 19.04 7.69 15.09
N LEU A 324 17.88 7.78 14.43
CA LEU A 324 17.14 6.62 13.93
C LEU A 324 17.97 5.82 12.93
N VAL A 325 18.54 6.48 11.91
CA VAL A 325 19.38 5.81 10.90
C VAL A 325 20.63 5.22 11.53
N ALA A 326 21.30 5.96 12.42
CA ALA A 326 22.47 5.43 13.14
C ALA A 326 22.10 4.21 14.02
N SER A 327 20.89 4.16 14.59
CA SER A 327 20.38 3.00 15.31
C SER A 327 20.16 1.79 14.38
N TYR A 328 19.57 2.01 13.19
CA TYR A 328 19.47 0.96 12.16
C TYR A 328 20.84 0.43 11.74
N MET A 329 21.83 1.32 11.54
CA MET A 329 23.20 0.93 11.19
C MET A 329 23.91 0.17 12.32
N ALA A 330 23.53 0.40 13.58
CA ALA A 330 24.17 -0.18 14.75
C ALA A 330 23.59 -1.53 15.17
N MET A 331 22.34 -1.82 14.79
CA MET A 331 21.65 -3.05 15.19
C MET A 331 22.28 -4.31 14.55
N ASP A 332 22.18 -5.43 15.26
CA ASP A 332 22.47 -6.76 14.71
C ASP A 332 21.22 -7.38 14.08
N ILE A 333 20.06 -7.16 14.70
CA ILE A 333 18.79 -7.77 14.33
C ILE A 333 17.66 -6.74 14.49
N GLY A 334 16.93 -6.46 13.41
CA GLY A 334 15.68 -5.70 13.46
C GLY A 334 14.53 -6.58 13.93
N VAL A 335 13.64 -6.05 14.77
CA VAL A 335 12.46 -6.78 15.28
C VAL A 335 11.20 -6.02 14.91
N VAL A 336 10.41 -6.58 14.00
CA VAL A 336 9.19 -5.98 13.46
C VAL A 336 8.06 -6.99 13.55
N THR A 337 7.30 -6.92 14.64
CA THR A 337 6.30 -7.95 14.96
C THR A 337 4.93 -7.37 15.28
N PRO A 338 4.30 -6.64 14.34
CA PRO A 338 2.92 -6.21 14.51
C PRO A 338 1.96 -7.40 14.53
N LYS A 339 0.84 -7.26 15.24
CA LYS A 339 -0.32 -8.15 15.16
C LYS A 339 -0.91 -8.11 13.75
N LYS A 340 -1.16 -6.89 13.27
CA LYS A 340 -1.64 -6.59 11.91
C LYS A 340 -1.11 -5.22 11.49
N ASP A 341 -0.60 -5.12 10.27
CA ASP A 341 -0.07 -3.89 9.70
C ASP A 341 -0.18 -3.96 8.18
N GLY A 342 -0.59 -2.86 7.55
CA GLY A 342 -0.84 -2.84 6.10
C GLY A 342 0.43 -3.14 5.30
N MET A 343 1.59 -2.68 5.78
CA MET A 343 2.89 -2.98 5.19
C MET A 343 3.98 -3.12 6.26
N ASN A 344 4.17 -2.08 7.06
CA ASN A 344 5.34 -1.87 7.93
C ASN A 344 6.61 -1.47 7.15
N LEU A 345 6.83 -0.15 7.06
CA LEU A 345 7.99 0.43 6.38
C LEU A 345 9.27 0.31 7.19
N VAL A 346 9.20 0.22 8.53
CA VAL A 346 10.38 0.12 9.41
C VAL A 346 11.25 -1.09 9.05
N ALA A 347 10.64 -2.24 8.71
CA ALA A 347 11.39 -3.40 8.22
C ALA A 347 12.24 -3.09 6.98
N LYS A 348 11.72 -2.26 6.06
CA LYS A 348 12.42 -1.85 4.84
C LYS A 348 13.52 -0.84 5.14
N GLU A 349 13.24 0.13 6.00
CA GLU A 349 14.20 1.14 6.46
C GLU A 349 15.42 0.48 7.13
N MET A 350 15.15 -0.48 8.02
CA MET A 350 16.16 -1.25 8.73
C MET A 350 17.17 -1.92 7.79
N LEU A 351 16.67 -2.63 6.77
CA LEU A 351 17.52 -3.43 5.88
C LEU A 351 18.19 -2.61 4.78
N ILE A 352 17.60 -1.50 4.36
CA ILE A 352 18.28 -0.52 3.50
C ILE A 352 19.44 0.15 4.25
N CYS A 353 19.24 0.51 5.52
CA CYS A 353 20.31 1.14 6.31
C CYS A 353 21.40 0.16 6.75
N ASN A 354 21.07 -1.11 6.91
CA ASN A 354 22.01 -2.13 7.34
C ASN A 354 21.73 -3.46 6.62
N PRO A 355 22.29 -3.66 5.42
CA PRO A 355 22.12 -4.90 4.64
C PRO A 355 22.84 -6.10 5.26
N GLN A 356 23.53 -5.93 6.40
CA GLN A 356 24.19 -7.00 7.14
C GLN A 356 23.38 -7.47 8.36
N ALA A 357 22.28 -6.78 8.69
CA ALA A 357 21.43 -7.12 9.82
C ALA A 357 20.49 -8.29 9.51
N GLY A 358 20.12 -9.02 10.56
CA GLY A 358 19.03 -9.98 10.51
C GLY A 358 17.68 -9.29 10.72
N LEU A 359 16.60 -9.98 10.40
CA LEU A 359 15.24 -9.50 10.64
C LEU A 359 14.40 -10.58 11.32
N ILE A 360 13.70 -10.20 12.39
CA ILE A 360 12.56 -10.93 12.94
C ILE A 360 11.30 -10.23 12.45
N LEU A 361 10.43 -10.96 11.74
CA LEU A 361 9.27 -10.39 11.06
C LEU A 361 7.99 -11.19 11.32
N SER A 362 6.91 -10.51 11.68
CA SER A 362 5.59 -11.13 11.87
C SER A 362 4.81 -11.29 10.57
N THR A 363 4.07 -12.40 10.44
CA THR A 363 3.06 -12.63 9.37
C THR A 363 1.92 -11.59 9.39
N GLY A 364 1.81 -10.83 10.48
CA GLY A 364 0.92 -9.69 10.62
C GLY A 364 1.31 -8.48 9.76
N ALA A 365 2.57 -8.37 9.31
CA ALA A 365 3.05 -7.25 8.50
C ALA A 365 2.86 -7.50 7.00
N GLY A 366 2.34 -6.52 6.24
CA GLY A 366 2.27 -6.64 4.78
C GLY A 366 3.64 -6.77 4.08
N SER A 367 4.72 -6.27 4.68
CA SER A 367 6.11 -6.46 4.21
C SER A 367 6.49 -7.94 4.24
N GLU A 368 5.99 -8.70 5.22
CA GLU A 368 6.18 -10.15 5.30
C GLU A 368 5.48 -10.86 4.14
N THR A 369 4.23 -10.47 3.86
CA THR A 369 3.47 -10.99 2.72
C THR A 369 4.19 -10.67 1.41
N GLN A 370 4.67 -9.44 1.24
CA GLN A 370 5.44 -9.04 0.06
C GLN A 370 6.71 -9.89 -0.11
N PHE A 371 7.51 -10.04 0.96
CA PHE A 371 8.74 -10.83 0.89
C PHE A 371 8.48 -12.31 0.61
N THR A 372 7.42 -12.88 1.18
CA THR A 372 7.01 -14.27 0.95
C THR A 372 6.58 -14.48 -0.50
N THR A 373 5.67 -13.66 -1.02
CA THR A 373 5.22 -13.74 -2.42
C THR A 373 6.37 -13.50 -3.41
N SER A 374 7.39 -12.74 -3.01
CA SER A 374 8.61 -12.53 -3.82
C SER A 374 9.64 -13.67 -3.70
N GLY A 375 9.33 -14.74 -2.98
CA GLY A 375 10.20 -15.91 -2.83
C GLY A 375 11.36 -15.74 -1.85
N LEU A 376 11.36 -14.67 -1.03
CA LEU A 376 12.38 -14.42 -0.01
C LEU A 376 12.15 -15.22 1.28
N TYR A 377 11.02 -15.91 1.38
CA TYR A 377 10.76 -16.92 2.40
C TYR A 377 10.00 -18.08 1.79
N LYS A 378 10.56 -19.29 1.90
CA LYS A 378 9.91 -20.54 1.47
C LYS A 378 9.96 -21.54 2.61
N GLU A 379 8.83 -22.19 2.93
CA GLU A 379 8.79 -23.12 4.06
C GLU A 379 9.77 -24.28 3.90
N ASP A 380 9.83 -24.86 2.69
CA ASP A 380 10.72 -25.95 2.32
C ASP A 380 12.00 -25.46 1.61
N GLY A 381 12.40 -24.22 1.85
CA GLY A 381 13.53 -23.62 1.14
C GLY A 381 14.24 -22.55 1.95
N GLU A 382 14.77 -21.57 1.23
CA GLU A 382 15.54 -20.48 1.84
C GLU A 382 14.63 -19.51 2.62
N LYS A 383 15.08 -19.16 3.82
CA LYS A 383 14.38 -18.29 4.78
C LYS A 383 15.28 -17.11 5.10
N ASN A 384 15.10 -16.00 4.37
CA ASN A 384 15.96 -14.82 4.54
C ASN A 384 15.65 -13.99 5.79
N TYR A 385 14.71 -14.42 6.63
CA TYR A 385 14.39 -13.76 7.90
C TYR A 385 13.74 -14.76 8.87
N HIS A 386 13.70 -14.39 10.14
CA HIS A 386 13.08 -15.18 11.21
C HIS A 386 11.60 -14.81 11.33
N ARG A 387 10.72 -15.66 10.81
CA ARG A 387 9.27 -15.47 10.83
C ARG A 387 8.68 -15.75 12.22
N VAL A 388 7.77 -14.87 12.66
CA VAL A 388 6.87 -15.08 13.80
C VAL A 388 5.45 -15.28 13.25
N SER A 389 4.95 -16.51 13.29
CA SER A 389 3.64 -16.86 12.72
C SER A 389 2.48 -16.57 13.68
N ASP A 390 2.71 -16.73 14.98
CA ASP A 390 1.77 -16.41 16.05
C ASP A 390 2.51 -15.63 17.14
N LEU A 391 2.00 -14.44 17.48
CA LEU A 391 2.58 -13.59 18.52
C LEU A 391 2.22 -14.08 19.94
N PHE A 392 1.17 -14.90 20.06
CA PHE A 392 0.67 -15.41 21.33
C PHE A 392 1.31 -16.74 21.72
N ASP A 393 1.97 -17.44 20.78
CA ASP A 393 2.88 -18.54 21.09
C ASP A 393 4.22 -18.00 21.62
N VAL A 394 4.21 -17.68 22.92
CA VAL A 394 5.35 -17.10 23.63
C VAL A 394 6.59 -18.00 23.55
N GLU A 395 6.41 -19.32 23.51
CA GLU A 395 7.52 -20.29 23.45
C GLU A 395 8.20 -20.24 22.08
N ALA A 396 7.44 -20.37 20.99
CA ALA A 396 7.99 -20.31 19.64
C ALA A 396 8.57 -18.92 19.32
N TYR A 397 7.97 -17.87 19.87
CA TYR A 397 8.46 -16.51 19.68
C TYR A 397 9.80 -16.29 20.43
N ALA A 398 9.94 -16.78 21.66
CA ALA A 398 11.22 -16.81 22.37
C ALA A 398 12.30 -17.59 21.61
N ASP A 399 11.95 -18.74 21.02
CA ASP A 399 12.87 -19.55 20.19
C ASP A 399 13.30 -18.81 18.93
N THR A 400 12.45 -17.93 18.41
CA THR A 400 12.75 -17.08 17.26
C THR A 400 13.80 -16.03 17.61
N PHE A 401 13.72 -15.40 18.80
CA PHE A 401 14.79 -14.54 19.30
C PHE A 401 16.12 -15.30 19.42
N TYR A 402 16.10 -16.51 19.98
CA TYR A 402 17.30 -17.33 20.13
C TYR A 402 17.93 -17.70 18.79
N ARG A 403 17.14 -18.22 17.85
CA ARG A 403 17.61 -18.56 16.51
C ARG A 403 18.28 -17.37 15.84
N ALA A 404 17.64 -16.19 15.89
CA ALA A 404 18.21 -14.96 15.36
C ALA A 404 19.51 -14.55 16.07
N ALA A 405 19.57 -14.68 17.40
CA ALA A 405 20.76 -14.34 18.17
C ALA A 405 21.96 -15.23 17.80
N THR A 406 21.70 -16.52 17.59
CA THR A 406 22.73 -17.54 17.32
C THR A 406 23.09 -17.69 15.86
N GLU A 407 22.34 -17.08 14.93
CA GLU A 407 22.66 -17.11 13.50
C GLU A 407 24.06 -16.55 13.24
N SER A 408 24.83 -17.28 12.42
CA SER A 408 26.18 -16.89 12.05
C SER A 408 26.17 -15.56 11.30
N VAL A 409 27.22 -14.77 11.49
CA VAL A 409 27.30 -13.42 10.89
C VAL A 409 27.26 -13.50 9.36
N SER A 410 27.87 -14.52 8.75
CA SER A 410 27.89 -14.70 7.30
C SER A 410 26.51 -15.02 6.72
N ILE A 411 25.74 -15.91 7.37
CA ILE A 411 24.38 -16.26 6.94
C ILE A 411 23.46 -15.04 7.07
N ARG A 412 23.51 -14.37 8.23
CA ARG A 412 22.73 -13.16 8.49
C ARG A 412 22.99 -12.06 7.47
N ALA A 413 24.27 -11.84 7.14
CA ALA A 413 24.69 -10.87 6.14
C ALA A 413 24.16 -11.21 4.74
N ALA A 414 24.18 -12.49 4.36
CA ALA A 414 23.65 -12.94 3.07
C ALA A 414 22.12 -12.73 2.99
N HIS A 415 21.41 -13.08 4.06
CA HIS A 415 19.97 -12.88 4.20
C HIS A 415 19.57 -11.39 4.12
N GLY A 416 20.21 -10.55 4.95
CA GLY A 416 19.98 -9.10 4.97
C GLY A 416 20.26 -8.45 3.61
N LYS A 417 21.32 -8.89 2.92
CA LYS A 417 21.67 -8.37 1.60
C LYS A 417 20.59 -8.66 0.57
N ARG A 418 20.07 -9.88 0.52
CA ARG A 418 19.01 -10.26 -0.45
C ARG A 418 17.74 -9.44 -0.24
N LEU A 419 17.34 -9.23 1.02
CA LEU A 419 16.20 -8.38 1.35
C LEU A 419 16.46 -6.91 0.95
N SER A 420 17.65 -6.38 1.23
CA SER A 420 18.04 -5.03 0.81
C SER A 420 18.03 -4.85 -0.71
N ASP A 421 18.58 -5.80 -1.46
CA ASP A 421 18.62 -5.75 -2.94
C ASP A 421 17.19 -5.76 -3.53
N PHE A 422 16.26 -6.50 -2.91
CA PHE A 422 14.84 -6.46 -3.25
C PHE A 422 14.21 -5.09 -2.97
N ILE A 423 14.46 -4.50 -1.79
CA ILE A 423 13.90 -3.19 -1.42
C ILE A 423 14.44 -2.09 -2.33
N LEU A 424 15.73 -2.13 -2.69
CA LEU A 424 16.36 -1.20 -3.62
C LEU A 424 15.66 -1.17 -4.99
N SER A 425 15.18 -2.33 -5.44
CA SER A 425 14.48 -2.49 -6.72
C SER A 425 12.97 -2.19 -6.64
N ASN A 426 12.44 -1.95 -5.44
CA ASN A 426 11.01 -1.76 -5.16
C ASN A 426 10.81 -0.59 -4.20
N ASP A 427 11.09 0.61 -4.67
CA ASP A 427 11.04 1.84 -3.89
C ASP A 427 9.70 2.59 -4.02
N ILE A 428 9.62 3.78 -3.41
CA ILE A 428 8.40 4.61 -3.46
C ILE A 428 8.06 5.08 -4.89
N GLU A 429 9.08 5.30 -5.74
CA GLU A 429 8.87 5.76 -7.11
C GLU A 429 8.20 4.67 -7.92
N ARG A 430 8.72 3.44 -7.86
CA ARG A 430 8.08 2.26 -8.47
C ARG A 430 6.65 2.06 -7.99
N TRP A 431 6.39 2.18 -6.68
CA TRP A 431 5.04 2.08 -6.14
C TRP A 431 4.09 3.12 -6.75
N SER A 432 4.51 4.40 -6.74
CA SER A 432 3.68 5.49 -7.26
C SER A 432 3.46 5.39 -8.76
N ALA A 433 4.50 5.07 -9.53
CA ALA A 433 4.41 4.88 -10.98
C ALA A 433 3.48 3.71 -11.33
N ALA A 434 3.59 2.57 -10.63
CA ALA A 434 2.74 1.42 -10.86
C ALA A 434 1.25 1.71 -10.57
N PHE A 435 0.96 2.41 -9.47
CA PHE A 435 -0.42 2.81 -9.18
C PHE A 435 -0.93 3.85 -10.18
N LEU A 436 -0.11 4.83 -10.55
CA LEU A 436 -0.51 5.90 -11.47
C LEU A 436 -0.62 5.44 -12.92
N ASP A 437 -0.02 4.32 -13.29
CA ASP A 437 -0.11 3.76 -14.63
C ASP A 437 -1.59 3.66 -15.07
N PRO A 438 -1.98 4.34 -16.17
CA PRO A 438 -3.35 4.27 -16.69
C PRO A 438 -3.70 2.87 -17.24
N SER A 439 -2.70 2.04 -17.54
CA SER A 439 -2.88 0.73 -18.15
C SER A 439 -3.79 -0.16 -17.32
N TRP A 440 -3.66 -0.25 -16.00
CA TRP A 440 -4.41 -1.23 -15.20
C TRP A 440 -5.87 -0.85 -14.88
N THR A 441 -6.40 0.21 -15.47
CA THR A 441 -7.80 0.62 -15.29
C THR A 441 -8.75 -0.17 -16.18
N HIS A 442 -10.00 -0.38 -15.74
CA HIS A 442 -11.06 -1.06 -16.49
C HIS A 442 -11.46 -0.33 -17.78
N GLN A 443 -11.06 0.94 -17.90
CA GLN A 443 -11.30 1.77 -19.08
C GLN A 443 -10.38 1.39 -20.25
N VAL A 444 -9.31 0.62 -19.98
CA VAL A 444 -8.36 0.17 -20.99
C VAL A 444 -8.86 -1.07 -21.72
N ILE A 445 -8.78 -1.04 -23.05
CA ILE A 445 -8.89 -2.27 -23.85
C ILE A 445 -7.66 -3.12 -23.59
N ARG A 446 -7.87 -4.31 -23.01
CA ARG A 446 -6.80 -5.28 -22.70
C ARG A 446 -6.29 -5.95 -23.98
N PRO A 447 -4.99 -6.24 -24.09
CA PRO A 447 -4.50 -7.13 -25.13
C PRO A 447 -5.23 -8.47 -25.06
N THR A 448 -5.68 -8.98 -26.19
CA THR A 448 -6.42 -10.24 -26.28
C THR A 448 -6.00 -11.03 -27.50
N GLN A 449 -6.08 -12.35 -27.42
CA GLN A 449 -6.03 -13.20 -28.59
C GLN A 449 -7.37 -13.13 -29.32
N VAL A 450 -7.34 -12.99 -30.64
CA VAL A 450 -8.55 -12.88 -31.48
C VAL A 450 -8.66 -14.14 -32.33
N ASN A 451 -9.35 -15.14 -31.79
CA ASN A 451 -9.43 -16.48 -32.40
C ASN A 451 -10.80 -16.78 -33.02
N THR A 452 -11.83 -16.04 -32.62
CA THR A 452 -13.21 -16.24 -33.06
C THR A 452 -13.80 -14.95 -33.64
N LEU A 453 -14.89 -15.09 -34.40
CA LEU A 453 -15.69 -13.96 -34.86
C LEU A 453 -16.19 -13.10 -33.68
N GLU A 454 -16.59 -13.75 -32.59
CA GLU A 454 -17.06 -13.06 -31.37
C GLU A 454 -15.94 -12.20 -30.76
N ASP A 455 -14.73 -12.73 -30.64
CA ASP A 455 -13.57 -11.97 -30.13
C ASP A 455 -13.31 -10.73 -30.98
N PHE A 456 -13.33 -10.89 -32.32
CA PHE A 456 -13.09 -9.80 -33.26
C PHE A 456 -14.16 -8.71 -33.15
N PHE A 457 -15.44 -9.07 -33.22
CA PHE A 457 -16.52 -8.09 -33.11
C PHE A 457 -16.59 -7.43 -31.73
N SER A 458 -16.30 -8.17 -30.66
CA SER A 458 -16.18 -7.62 -29.31
C SER A 458 -15.07 -6.56 -29.24
N LEU A 459 -13.89 -6.86 -29.79
CA LEU A 459 -12.78 -5.92 -29.86
C LEU A 459 -13.15 -4.66 -30.67
N MET A 460 -13.75 -4.84 -31.85
CA MET A 460 -14.17 -3.71 -32.70
C MET A 460 -15.27 -2.85 -32.05
N MET A 461 -16.19 -3.45 -31.30
CA MET A 461 -17.20 -2.71 -30.54
C MET A 461 -16.58 -1.88 -29.42
N ARG A 462 -15.57 -2.43 -28.74
CA ARG A 462 -14.83 -1.69 -27.70
C ARG A 462 -14.05 -0.52 -28.28
N THR A 463 -13.35 -0.71 -29.40
CA THR A 463 -12.61 0.38 -30.06
C THR A 463 -13.53 1.45 -30.61
N ARG A 464 -14.70 1.08 -31.16
CA ARG A 464 -15.76 2.04 -31.52
C ARG A 464 -16.18 2.89 -30.33
N ASN A 465 -16.39 2.27 -29.17
CA ASN A 465 -16.78 3.02 -27.96
C ASN A 465 -15.67 3.96 -27.48
N VAL A 466 -14.40 3.53 -27.55
CA VAL A 466 -13.24 4.40 -27.29
C VAL A 466 -13.24 5.61 -28.22
N ARG A 467 -13.35 5.41 -29.54
CA ARG A 467 -13.42 6.50 -30.52
C ARG A 467 -14.56 7.48 -30.23
N ARG A 468 -15.74 6.98 -29.87
CA ARG A 468 -16.89 7.83 -29.49
C ARG A 468 -16.59 8.69 -28.26
N GLN A 469 -15.90 8.13 -27.26
CA GLN A 469 -15.51 8.88 -26.06
C GLN A 469 -14.44 9.93 -26.36
N ILE A 470 -13.48 9.63 -27.25
CA ILE A 470 -12.50 10.60 -27.73
C ILE A 470 -13.21 11.77 -28.41
N VAL A 471 -14.13 11.49 -29.34
CA VAL A 471 -14.90 12.53 -30.05
C VAL A 471 -15.72 13.39 -29.08
N ASP A 472 -16.43 12.77 -28.13
CA ASP A 472 -17.22 13.50 -27.13
C ASP A 472 -16.33 14.45 -26.30
N ARG A 473 -15.13 14.02 -25.92
CA ARG A 473 -14.16 14.87 -25.22
C ARG A 473 -13.68 16.03 -26.07
N VAL A 474 -13.31 15.78 -27.33
CA VAL A 474 -12.88 16.82 -28.26
C VAL A 474 -13.98 17.87 -28.44
N LEU A 475 -15.23 17.44 -28.66
CA LEU A 475 -16.38 18.34 -28.83
C LEU A 475 -16.68 19.17 -27.58
N LYS A 476 -16.42 18.63 -26.38
CA LYS A 476 -16.61 19.31 -25.10
C LYS A 476 -15.40 20.14 -24.65
N GLY A 477 -14.30 20.15 -25.41
CA GLY A 477 -13.04 20.78 -25.00
C GLY A 477 -12.41 20.14 -23.77
N ILE A 478 -12.66 18.85 -23.53
CA ILE A 478 -12.09 18.07 -22.43
C ILE A 478 -10.82 17.37 -22.92
N PRO A 479 -9.70 17.39 -22.17
CA PRO A 479 -8.48 16.72 -22.60
C PRO A 479 -8.63 15.20 -22.79
N ILE A 480 -7.94 14.67 -23.80
CA ILE A 480 -7.90 13.23 -24.12
C ILE A 480 -6.97 12.51 -23.12
N ARG A 481 -7.50 11.48 -22.46
CA ARG A 481 -6.76 10.70 -21.47
C ARG A 481 -5.80 9.69 -22.08
N GLN A 482 -4.72 9.42 -21.36
CA GLN A 482 -3.67 8.48 -21.76
C GLN A 482 -4.18 7.05 -22.00
N HIS A 483 -5.19 6.60 -21.24
CA HIS A 483 -5.74 5.25 -21.38
C HIS A 483 -6.38 4.98 -22.77
N PHE A 484 -6.81 6.02 -23.50
CA PHE A 484 -7.37 5.85 -24.85
C PHE A 484 -6.30 5.41 -25.84
N MET A 485 -5.12 6.04 -25.80
CA MET A 485 -4.00 5.68 -26.65
C MET A 485 -3.55 4.24 -26.38
N ILE A 486 -3.47 3.86 -25.10
CA ILE A 486 -3.15 2.49 -24.69
C ILE A 486 -4.21 1.51 -25.23
N SER A 487 -5.49 1.85 -25.14
CA SER A 487 -6.58 1.00 -25.63
C SER A 487 -6.51 0.73 -27.12
N ILE A 488 -6.27 1.78 -27.92
CA ILE A 488 -6.14 1.65 -29.37
C ILE A 488 -4.89 0.86 -29.73
N LYS A 489 -3.76 1.12 -29.06
CA LYS A 489 -2.51 0.37 -29.26
C LYS A 489 -2.70 -1.12 -28.95
N ASN A 490 -3.29 -1.45 -27.80
CA ASN A 490 -3.57 -2.84 -27.41
C ASN A 490 -4.51 -3.53 -28.40
N ALA A 491 -5.52 -2.82 -28.93
CA ALA A 491 -6.43 -3.38 -29.93
C ALA A 491 -5.71 -3.67 -31.25
N LYS A 492 -4.85 -2.75 -31.70
CA LYS A 492 -4.00 -2.93 -32.89
C LYS A 492 -3.08 -4.14 -32.72
N GLU A 493 -2.33 -4.20 -31.62
CA GLU A 493 -1.40 -5.30 -31.32
C GLU A 493 -2.14 -6.64 -31.18
N SER A 494 -3.37 -6.64 -30.67
CA SER A 494 -4.21 -7.85 -30.59
C SER A 494 -4.54 -8.41 -31.98
N LEU A 495 -4.84 -7.55 -32.96
CA LEU A 495 -5.06 -7.97 -34.34
C LEU A 495 -3.76 -8.44 -34.99
N GLU A 496 -2.66 -7.68 -34.86
CA GLU A 496 -1.36 -8.01 -35.45
C GLU A 496 -0.84 -9.36 -34.94
N ASN A 497 -0.88 -9.58 -33.62
CA ASN A 497 -0.43 -10.83 -33.01
C ASN A 497 -1.31 -12.03 -33.39
N SER A 498 -2.57 -11.79 -33.77
CA SER A 498 -3.50 -12.84 -34.18
C SER A 498 -3.44 -13.14 -35.70
N SER A 499 -2.87 -12.25 -36.52
CA SER A 499 -2.82 -12.39 -38.00
C SER A 499 -1.82 -13.41 -38.57
N GLY A 500 -1.14 -14.20 -37.74
CA GLY A 500 -0.18 -15.20 -38.24
C GLY A 500 0.97 -14.60 -39.06
N SER A 501 1.57 -15.38 -39.98
CA SER A 501 2.74 -14.95 -40.76
C SER A 501 2.43 -13.99 -41.92
N ASP A 502 1.15 -13.77 -42.22
CA ASP A 502 0.67 -12.85 -43.26
C ASP A 502 0.07 -11.62 -42.56
N SER A 503 0.72 -10.46 -42.64
CA SER A 503 0.54 -9.33 -41.70
C SER A 503 -0.86 -8.70 -41.66
N HIS A 504 -1.77 -9.14 -42.52
CA HIS A 504 -3.11 -8.56 -42.66
C HIS A 504 -4.24 -9.61 -42.74
N THR A 505 -3.97 -10.91 -42.62
CA THR A 505 -5.03 -11.93 -42.74
C THR A 505 -5.32 -12.60 -41.39
N LEU A 506 -6.52 -12.39 -40.82
CA LEU A 506 -7.00 -13.16 -39.67
C LEU A 506 -7.74 -14.42 -40.10
N VAL A 507 -7.50 -15.52 -39.39
CA VAL A 507 -8.27 -16.76 -39.54
C VAL A 507 -9.09 -16.97 -38.27
N LEU A 508 -10.40 -16.75 -38.35
CA LEU A 508 -11.31 -16.72 -37.21
C LEU A 508 -12.29 -17.89 -37.25
N ARG A 509 -12.48 -18.57 -36.12
CA ARG A 509 -13.51 -19.59 -35.97
C ARG A 509 -14.89 -18.98 -35.76
N ALA A 510 -15.94 -19.66 -36.19
CA ALA A 510 -17.32 -19.19 -35.97
C ALA A 510 -17.70 -19.13 -34.48
N SER A 511 -17.21 -20.08 -33.68
CA SER A 511 -17.32 -20.13 -32.22
C SER A 511 -16.16 -20.94 -31.64
N GLN A 512 -16.01 -21.01 -30.31
CA GLN A 512 -14.93 -21.79 -29.69
C GLN A 512 -14.95 -23.28 -30.06
N ASP A 513 -16.14 -23.85 -30.27
CA ASP A 513 -16.36 -25.27 -30.56
C ASP A 513 -16.54 -25.59 -32.05
N SER A 514 -16.61 -24.56 -32.91
CA SER A 514 -16.81 -24.77 -34.34
C SER A 514 -15.48 -25.03 -35.06
N PRO A 515 -15.41 -26.04 -35.94
CA PRO A 515 -14.27 -26.24 -36.83
C PRO A 515 -14.26 -25.27 -38.01
N ASP A 516 -15.37 -24.56 -38.27
CA ASP A 516 -15.50 -23.67 -39.40
C ASP A 516 -14.71 -22.37 -39.19
N THR A 517 -13.84 -22.04 -40.14
CA THR A 517 -13.01 -20.84 -40.12
C THR A 517 -13.33 -19.90 -41.27
N ALA A 518 -13.33 -18.60 -41.00
CA ALA A 518 -13.41 -17.55 -42.00
C ALA A 518 -12.11 -16.73 -42.02
N LYS A 519 -11.72 -16.29 -43.23
CA LYS A 519 -10.54 -15.42 -43.42
C LYS A 519 -10.98 -13.98 -43.57
N PHE A 520 -10.34 -13.08 -42.82
CA PHE A 520 -10.60 -11.64 -42.85
C PHE A 520 -9.32 -10.89 -43.18
N ASP A 521 -9.39 -10.01 -44.18
CA ASP A 521 -8.35 -9.00 -44.41
C ASP A 521 -8.60 -7.83 -43.46
N ILE A 522 -7.65 -7.58 -42.55
CA ILE A 522 -7.72 -6.55 -41.52
C ILE A 522 -6.86 -5.31 -41.84
N LYS A 523 -6.35 -5.20 -43.06
CA LYS A 523 -5.49 -4.06 -43.44
C LYS A 523 -6.14 -2.72 -43.14
N ASN A 524 -7.42 -2.57 -43.47
CA ASN A 524 -8.15 -1.32 -43.25
C ASN A 524 -8.28 -1.00 -41.75
N GLU A 525 -8.57 -1.99 -40.92
CA GLU A 525 -8.67 -1.83 -39.46
C GLU A 525 -7.34 -1.38 -38.85
N LEU A 526 -6.22 -1.96 -39.31
CA LEU A 526 -4.88 -1.57 -38.87
C LEU A 526 -4.53 -0.14 -39.33
N ASP A 527 -4.83 0.21 -40.57
CA ASP A 527 -4.63 1.57 -41.10
C ASP A 527 -5.46 2.61 -40.31
N GLU A 528 -6.69 2.28 -39.93
CA GLU A 528 -7.53 3.16 -39.09
C GLU A 528 -6.97 3.29 -37.66
N PHE A 529 -6.42 2.23 -37.06
CA PHE A 529 -5.75 2.35 -35.76
C PHE A 529 -4.50 3.23 -35.83
N GLU A 530 -3.71 3.16 -36.91
CA GLU A 530 -2.57 4.06 -37.10
C GLU A 530 -2.99 5.53 -37.22
N LYS A 531 -4.12 5.81 -37.89
CA LYS A 531 -4.70 7.16 -37.94
C LYS A 531 -5.13 7.63 -36.55
N ASP A 532 -5.81 6.79 -35.79
CA ASP A 532 -6.22 7.13 -34.41
C ASP A 532 -5.02 7.43 -33.52
N LEU A 533 -3.97 6.60 -33.58
CA LEU A 533 -2.75 6.78 -32.80
C LEU A 533 -2.02 8.06 -33.20
N SER A 534 -1.93 8.34 -34.50
CA SER A 534 -1.33 9.58 -35.02
C SER A 534 -2.10 10.81 -34.54
N PHE A 535 -3.44 10.77 -34.58
CA PHE A 535 -4.28 11.85 -34.06
C PHE A 535 -4.08 12.08 -32.56
N MET A 536 -4.01 11.01 -31.76
CA MET A 536 -3.79 11.15 -30.31
C MET A 536 -2.38 11.66 -29.98
N GLN A 537 -1.35 11.21 -30.71
CA GLN A 537 0.01 11.74 -30.58
C GLN A 537 0.04 13.24 -30.90
N TYR A 538 -0.63 13.66 -31.98
CA TYR A 538 -0.78 15.07 -32.31
C TYR A 538 -1.49 15.85 -31.20
N ALA A 539 -2.66 15.37 -30.75
CA ALA A 539 -3.48 16.04 -29.74
C ALA A 539 -2.80 16.14 -28.35
N GLN A 540 -1.81 15.30 -28.09
CA GLN A 540 -1.03 15.29 -26.84
C GLN A 540 0.37 15.90 -27.00
N SER A 541 0.76 16.32 -28.21
CA SER A 541 2.08 16.88 -28.48
C SER A 541 2.22 18.29 -27.90
N GLU A 542 3.35 18.56 -27.27
CA GLU A 542 3.76 19.92 -26.86
C GLU A 542 4.56 20.64 -27.98
N ASP A 543 4.74 20.02 -29.15
CA ASP A 543 5.41 20.61 -30.30
C ASP A 543 4.60 21.80 -30.84
N VAL A 544 5.25 22.96 -30.97
CA VAL A 544 4.64 24.21 -31.43
C VAL A 544 4.34 24.19 -32.94
N ASP A 545 5.02 23.33 -33.71
CA ASP A 545 4.83 23.18 -35.15
C ASP A 545 3.82 22.05 -35.49
N ASN A 546 3.09 21.56 -34.49
CA ASN A 546 2.22 20.40 -34.64
C ASN A 546 1.08 20.66 -35.64
N VAL A 547 0.54 21.88 -35.71
CA VAL A 547 -0.63 22.22 -36.52
C VAL A 547 -0.29 22.10 -38.00
N GLU A 548 0.86 22.63 -38.42
CA GLU A 548 1.38 22.56 -39.77
C GLU A 548 1.62 21.10 -40.18
N GLN A 549 2.22 20.30 -39.30
CA GLN A 549 2.45 18.87 -39.54
C GLN A 549 1.14 18.08 -39.68
N PHE A 550 0.14 18.38 -38.85
CA PHE A 550 -1.18 17.76 -38.93
C PHE A 550 -1.92 18.16 -40.21
N VAL A 551 -1.90 19.44 -40.58
CA VAL A 551 -2.51 19.92 -41.83
C VAL A 551 -1.85 19.26 -43.04
N ASP A 552 -0.53 19.17 -43.07
CA ASP A 552 0.20 18.47 -44.13
C ASP A 552 -0.14 16.98 -44.21
N TRP A 553 -0.32 16.33 -43.06
CA TRP A 553 -0.76 14.94 -42.99
C TRP A 553 -2.20 14.78 -43.53
N VAL A 554 -3.14 15.61 -43.06
CA VAL A 554 -4.54 15.59 -43.50
C VAL A 554 -4.61 15.80 -45.02
N ILE A 555 -3.86 16.76 -45.56
CA ILE A 555 -3.77 17.02 -47.00
C ILE A 555 -3.22 15.80 -47.75
N LYS A 556 -2.19 15.11 -47.22
CA LYS A 556 -1.66 13.88 -47.83
C LYS A 556 -2.68 12.74 -47.83
N GLN A 557 -3.55 12.64 -46.82
CA GLN A 557 -4.60 11.63 -46.77
C GLN A 557 -5.74 11.92 -47.75
N PHE A 558 -6.16 13.19 -47.91
CA PHE A 558 -7.18 13.56 -48.90
C PHE A 558 -6.72 13.46 -50.35
N ARG A 559 -5.40 13.37 -50.59
CA ARG A 559 -4.80 13.21 -51.92
C ARG A 559 -4.57 11.74 -52.32
N LYS A 560 -4.71 10.79 -51.40
CA LYS A 560 -4.72 9.34 -51.67
C LYS A 560 -6.15 8.86 -51.75
#